data_AF-A0A1D2RBT0-F1
#
_entry.id   AF-A0A1D2RBT0-F1
#
_cell.length_a   1.000
_cell.length_b   1.000
_cell.length_c   1.000
_cell.angle_alpha   90.00
_cell.angle_beta   90.00
_cell.angle_gamma   90.00
#
_symmetry.space_group_name_H-M   'P 1'
#
loop_
_entity.id
_entity.type
_entity.pdbx_description
1 polymer ?
#
loop_
_entity_poly.entity_id
_entity_poly.type
_entity_poly.pdbx_seq_one_letter_code
_entity_poly.pdbx_strand_id
1 'polypeptide(L)'
;MRKKKIEIGGGGDKKLIVLPLDENSKEISQILANDTARKILETLAEKPLSATEIADSLDLALTTVQYDIKKLQDAGLIRVVDTRASEKLKEKA
;
A
#
# COMPACT_ATOMS: atom_id res chain seq x y z
N MET A 1 1.26 -18.40 11.93
CA MET A 1 0.65 -17.07 11.65
C MET A 1 0.41 -16.94 10.15
N ARG A 2 -0.81 -16.57 9.72
CA ARG A 2 -1.13 -16.32 8.31
C ARG A 2 -0.46 -15.01 7.87
N LYS A 3 0.35 -15.02 6.81
CA LYS A 3 0.98 -13.81 6.28
C LYS A 3 0.01 -13.11 5.32
N LYS A 4 -0.35 -11.86 5.62
CA LYS A 4 -1.08 -10.96 4.72
C LYS A 4 -0.07 -10.19 3.87
N LYS A 5 -0.34 -10.05 2.57
CA LYS A 5 0.45 -9.25 1.65
C LYS A 5 -0.29 -7.96 1.33
N ILE A 6 0.47 -6.90 1.06
CA ILE A 6 -0.06 -5.58 0.75
C ILE A 6 0.33 -5.29 -0.70
N GLU A 7 -0.61 -4.76 -1.48
CA GLU A 7 -0.43 -4.48 -2.91
C GLU A 7 -0.97 -3.09 -3.25
N ILE A 8 -0.36 -2.46 -4.25
CA ILE A 8 -0.86 -1.23 -4.88
C ILE A 8 -1.82 -1.63 -6.01
N GLY A 9 -2.96 -0.94 -6.11
CA GLY A 9 -3.87 -1.11 -7.24
C GLY A 9 -3.27 -0.54 -8.53
N GLY A 10 -3.04 -1.38 -9.54
CA GLY A 10 -2.59 -0.96 -10.87
C GLY A 10 -1.72 -2.03 -11.55
N GLY A 11 -2.17 -2.54 -12.70
CA GLY A 11 -1.44 -3.53 -13.50
C GLY A 11 -0.57 -2.88 -14.57
N GLY A 12 0.74 -2.97 -14.43
CA GLY A 12 1.74 -2.53 -15.42
C GLY A 12 3.10 -2.25 -14.79
N ASP A 13 4.16 -2.20 -15.61
CA ASP A 13 5.54 -1.86 -15.21
C ASP A 13 5.64 -0.45 -14.58
N LYS A 14 4.60 0.36 -14.75
CA LYS A 14 4.30 1.57 -13.97
C LYS A 14 3.01 1.34 -13.19
N LYS A 15 3.10 1.27 -11.86
CA LYS A 15 1.92 1.22 -10.97
C LYS A 15 1.24 2.56 -10.95
N LEU A 16 0.11 2.64 -11.64
CA LEU A 16 -0.69 3.85 -11.80
C LEU A 16 -1.78 3.85 -10.73
N ILE A 17 -1.74 4.83 -9.83
CA ILE A 17 -2.73 5.01 -8.76
C ILE A 17 -3.70 6.09 -9.19
N VAL A 18 -4.99 5.76 -9.27
CA VAL A 18 -6.05 6.74 -9.54
C VAL A 18 -6.60 7.23 -8.22
N LEU A 19 -6.58 8.54 -8.03
CA LEU A 19 -6.99 9.21 -6.79
C LEU A 19 -8.31 9.95 -7.03
N PRO A 20 -9.35 9.70 -6.22
CA PRO A 20 -10.53 10.53 -6.27
C PRO A 20 -10.20 11.91 -5.66
N LEU A 21 -10.58 12.97 -6.38
CA LEU A 21 -10.41 14.35 -5.93
C LEU A 21 -11.73 14.84 -5.33
N ASP A 22 -12.09 14.27 -4.19
CA ASP A 22 -13.27 14.64 -3.39
C ASP A 22 -12.84 15.28 -2.05
N GLU A 23 -13.73 15.28 -1.05
CA GLU A 23 -13.47 15.83 0.29
C GLU A 23 -12.24 15.19 0.96
N ASN A 24 -11.90 13.96 0.59
CA ASN A 24 -10.73 13.23 1.09
C ASN A 24 -9.40 13.64 0.41
N SER A 25 -9.45 14.46 -0.64
CA SER A 25 -8.25 14.88 -1.39
C SER A 25 -7.18 15.53 -0.51
N LYS A 26 -7.58 16.27 0.54
CA LYS A 26 -6.66 16.89 1.49
C LYS A 26 -5.91 15.87 2.32
N GLU A 27 -6.59 14.81 2.77
CA GLU A 27 -5.97 13.74 3.56
C GLU A 27 -5.00 12.92 2.70
N ILE A 28 -5.40 12.58 1.47
CA ILE A 28 -4.54 11.91 0.49
C ILE A 28 -3.29 12.74 0.23
N SER A 29 -3.43 14.06 0.02
CA SER A 29 -2.30 14.96 -0.19
C SER A 29 -1.35 15.00 1.02
N GLN A 30 -1.89 14.99 2.25
CA GLN A 30 -1.07 14.92 3.46
C GLN A 30 -0.33 13.58 3.61
N ILE A 31 -0.98 12.47 3.23
CA ILE A 31 -0.33 11.15 3.22
C ILE A 31 0.80 11.15 2.19
N LEU A 32 0.57 11.66 0.99
CA LEU A 32 1.60 11.80 -0.04
C LEU A 32 2.68 12.82 0.33
N ALA A 33 2.42 13.77 1.23
CA ALA A 33 3.43 14.67 1.77
C ALA A 33 4.36 13.99 2.80
N ASN A 34 3.98 12.82 3.33
CA ASN A 34 4.80 12.06 4.26
C ASN A 34 5.82 11.16 3.51
N ASP A 35 7.11 11.36 3.79
CA ASP A 35 8.20 10.56 3.23
C ASP A 35 8.08 9.07 3.54
N THR A 36 7.64 8.70 4.75
CA THR A 36 7.44 7.29 5.13
C THR A 36 6.37 6.65 4.27
N ALA A 37 5.24 7.33 4.06
CA ALA A 37 4.15 6.82 3.24
C ALA A 37 4.58 6.64 1.78
N ARG A 38 5.36 7.58 1.22
CA ARG A 38 5.93 7.42 -0.12
C ARG A 38 6.87 6.22 -0.21
N LYS A 39 7.79 6.06 0.74
CA LYS A 39 8.71 4.91 0.76
C LYS A 39 7.96 3.58 0.84
N ILE A 40 6.91 3.50 1.65
CA ILE A 40 6.03 2.32 1.71
C ILE A 40 5.42 2.05 0.34
N LEU A 41 4.89 3.06 -0.34
CA LEU A 41 4.36 2.91 -1.69
C LEU A 41 5.44 2.47 -2.69
N GLU A 42 6.64 3.04 -2.65
CA GLU A 42 7.74 2.64 -3.53
C GLU A 42 8.14 1.17 -3.32
N THR A 43 8.28 0.74 -2.07
CA THR A 43 8.61 -0.66 -1.77
C THR A 43 7.51 -1.62 -2.24
N LEU A 44 6.25 -1.23 -2.04
CA LEU A 44 5.09 -1.98 -2.53
C LEU A 44 4.95 -1.90 -4.05
N ALA A 45 5.56 -0.90 -4.69
CA ALA A 45 5.58 -0.77 -6.14
C ALA A 45 6.50 -1.80 -6.79
N GLU A 46 7.58 -2.18 -6.13
CA GLU A 46 8.44 -3.27 -6.59
C GLU A 46 7.80 -4.64 -6.38
N LYS A 47 7.30 -4.92 -5.16
CA LYS A 47 6.71 -6.23 -4.84
C LYS A 47 5.71 -6.17 -3.69
N PRO A 48 4.73 -7.09 -3.67
CA PRO A 48 3.83 -7.25 -2.53
C PRO A 48 4.57 -7.69 -1.27
N LEU A 49 4.43 -6.94 -0.18
CA LEU A 49 5.09 -7.21 1.11
C LEU A 49 4.09 -7.25 2.27
N SER A 50 4.46 -7.92 3.35
CA SER A 50 3.76 -7.83 4.63
C SER A 50 4.23 -6.61 5.44
N ALA A 51 3.44 -6.19 6.43
CA ALA A 51 3.79 -5.06 7.30
C ALA A 51 5.15 -5.24 8.01
N THR A 52 5.49 -6.47 8.38
CA THR A 52 6.80 -6.80 8.97
C THR A 52 7.93 -6.63 7.97
N GLU A 53 7.76 -7.13 6.74
CA GLU A 53 8.77 -6.97 5.70
C GLU A 53 9.00 -5.50 5.31
N ILE A 54 7.95 -4.67 5.35
CA ILE A 54 8.05 -3.22 5.11
C ILE A 54 8.78 -2.55 6.28
N ALA A 55 8.46 -2.91 7.52
CA ALA A 55 9.14 -2.40 8.71
C ALA A 55 10.65 -2.72 8.69
N ASP A 56 11.00 -3.96 8.37
CA ASP A 56 12.38 -4.40 8.24
C ASP A 56 13.09 -3.69 7.07
N SER A 57 12.42 -3.51 5.93
CA SER A 57 13.00 -2.86 4.74
C SER A 57 13.22 -1.36 4.92
N LEU A 58 12.42 -0.70 5.76
CA LEU A 58 12.50 0.75 5.98
C LEU A 58 13.23 1.10 7.29
N ASP A 59 13.68 0.10 8.05
CA ASP A 59 14.26 0.27 9.39
C ASP A 59 13.34 1.08 10.33
N LEU A 60 12.04 0.76 10.29
CA LEU A 60 11.01 1.46 11.06
C LEU A 60 10.32 0.53 12.06
N ALA A 61 9.80 1.12 13.13
CA ALA A 61 8.95 0.38 14.05
C ALA A 61 7.70 -0.16 13.34
N LEU A 62 7.36 -1.43 13.60
CA LEU A 62 6.18 -2.07 13.04
C LEU A 62 4.89 -1.29 13.33
N THR A 63 4.80 -0.64 14.48
CA THR A 63 3.65 0.20 14.86
C THR A 63 3.50 1.43 13.97
N THR A 64 4.60 2.09 13.62
CA THR A 64 4.62 3.22 12.68
C THR A 64 4.17 2.76 11.30
N VAL A 65 4.74 1.65 10.82
CA VAL A 65 4.37 1.08 9.52
C VAL A 65 2.90 0.67 9.48
N GLN A 66 2.37 0.05 10.53
CA GLN A 66 0.94 -0.29 10.63
C GLN A 66 0.04 0.94 10.60
N TYR A 67 0.46 2.03 11.23
CA TYR A 67 -0.27 3.28 11.21
C TYR A 67 -0.32 3.88 9.80
N ASP A 68 0.81 3.97 9.10
CA ASP A 68 0.86 4.48 7.73
C ASP A 68 0.13 3.57 6.75
N ILE A 69 0.25 2.24 6.87
CA ILE A 69 -0.53 1.27 6.08
C ILE A 69 -2.03 1.50 6.27
N LYS A 70 -2.48 1.73 7.51
CA LYS A 70 -3.91 1.96 7.76
C LYS A 70 -4.38 3.24 7.04
N LYS A 71 -3.62 4.32 7.13
CA LYS A 71 -3.92 5.57 6.40
C LYS A 71 -3.97 5.38 4.89
N LEU A 72 -2.96 4.69 4.34
CA LEU A 72 -2.89 4.38 2.91
C LEU A 72 -4.09 3.52 2.47
N GLN A 73 -4.55 2.58 3.31
CA GLN A 73 -5.69 1.74 3.03
C GLN A 73 -7.01 2.52 3.10
N ASP A 74 -7.19 3.36 4.13
CA ASP A 74 -8.37 4.20 4.31
C ASP A 74 -8.50 5.22 3.17
N ALA A 75 -7.36 5.73 2.67
CA ALA A 75 -7.26 6.55 1.46
C ALA A 75 -7.45 5.78 0.14
N GLY A 76 -7.63 4.45 0.17
CA GLY A 76 -7.81 3.62 -1.00
C GLY A 76 -6.56 3.42 -1.87
N LEU A 77 -5.38 3.79 -1.37
CA LEU A 77 -4.10 3.74 -2.10
C LEU A 77 -3.51 2.32 -2.17
N ILE A 78 -3.76 1.52 -1.14
CA ILE A 78 -3.28 0.14 -1.03
C ILE A 78 -4.41 -0.80 -0.64
N ARG A 79 -4.21 -2.09 -0.94
CA ARG A 79 -5.10 -3.16 -0.51
C ARG A 79 -4.31 -4.24 0.21
N VAL A 80 -4.84 -4.70 1.34
CA VAL A 80 -4.30 -5.86 2.06
C VAL A 80 -5.00 -7.11 1.53
N VAL A 81 -4.23 -8.01 0.92
CA VAL A 81 -4.69 -9.30 0.40
C VAL A 81 -4.17 -10.44 1.28
N ASP A 82 -5.03 -11.44 1.51
CA ASP A 82 -4.58 -12.68 2.13
C ASP A 82 -3.85 -13.53 1.09
N THR A 83 -2.87 -14.34 1.52
CA THR A 83 -1.95 -15.08 0.64
C THR A 83 -2.64 -16.08 -0.30
N ARG A 84 -3.93 -16.40 -0.08
CA ARG A 84 -4.76 -17.23 -0.98
C ARG A 84 -5.48 -16.49 -2.11
N ALA A 85 -5.51 -15.15 -2.10
CA ALA A 85 -6.27 -14.37 -3.08
C ALA A 85 -5.41 -13.76 -4.20
N SER A 86 -4.07 -13.90 -4.13
CA SER A 86 -3.12 -13.32 -5.09
C SER A 86 -3.27 -13.87 -6.51
N GLU A 87 -3.97 -15.00 -6.68
CA GLU A 87 -4.24 -15.60 -8.00
C GLU A 87 -5.52 -15.11 -8.70
N LYS A 88 -6.35 -14.25 -8.08
CA LYS A 88 -7.71 -13.94 -8.61
C LYS A 88 -8.00 -12.50 -9.02
N LEU A 89 -6.99 -11.65 -9.20
CA LEU A 89 -7.19 -10.29 -9.76
C LEU A 89 -6.69 -10.12 -11.20
N LYS A 90 -6.38 -11.22 -11.90
CA LYS A 90 -6.08 -11.20 -13.35
C LYS A 90 -7.30 -11.26 -14.27
N GLU A 91 -8.52 -11.42 -13.76
CA GLU A 91 -9.65 -11.84 -14.62
C GLU A 91 -10.69 -10.74 -14.95
N LYS A 92 -10.55 -9.50 -14.48
CA LYS A 92 -11.50 -8.43 -14.86
C LYS A 92 -10.80 -7.12 -15.20
N ALA A 93 -10.02 -7.17 -16.28
CA ALA A 93 -9.74 -6.02 -17.12
C ALA A 93 -10.59 -6.17 -18.40
#